data_AF-A0A926US69-F1
#
_entry.id   AF-A0A926US69-F1
#
_cell.length_a   1.000
_cell.length_b   1.000
_cell.length_c   1.000
_cell.angle_alpha   90.00
_cell.angle_beta   90.00
_cell.angle_gamma   90.00
#
_symmetry.space_group_name_H-M   'P 1'
#
loop_
_entity.id
_entity.type
_entity.pdbx_description
1 polymer ?
#
loop_
_entity_poly.entity_id
_entity_poly.type
_entity_poly.pdbx_seq_one_letter_code
_entity_poly.pdbx_strand_id
1 'polypeptide(L)'
;MFSTKFTGGDRPMVSQKRFMQLTISALIALPLITAQSALAQGRRVRYIPPSNLDAPKVSVPGATRSACDAPGSCLIALLPNLKVQDAPLPQSLAERPTIYFLVPKTSGFAYFSLDEDNGTAIQRKRIYKTKFKISNDAGLIAFRLPDDAPKLELNKKYSWQFSVPIGYGSQSVYGSFQRVALDSKVTAKLATMSHPLDRAALLASSGIWFEAVQTLAEAQVALPQNAEVLSEWQELLKAASLDRVLPFTFVSQIRETPPQNSPLPTNKLDTY
;
A
#
# COMPACT_ATOMS: atom_id res chain seq x y z
N MET A 1 -59.17 59.52 -79.44
CA MET A 1 -60.22 58.73 -80.11
C MET A 1 -60.27 57.38 -79.40
N PHE A 2 -61.44 57.05 -78.83
CA PHE A 2 -62.00 55.75 -78.39
C PHE A 2 -61.04 54.54 -78.17
N SER A 3 -60.90 53.98 -76.97
CA SER A 3 -61.82 53.08 -76.22
C SER A 3 -61.85 51.63 -76.72
N THR A 4 -61.33 50.68 -75.91
CA THR A 4 -61.89 49.35 -75.49
C THR A 4 -60.76 48.52 -74.81
N LYS A 5 -60.84 48.12 -73.53
CA LYS A 5 -61.53 46.95 -72.88
C LYS A 5 -60.99 45.60 -73.42
N PHE A 6 -60.49 44.61 -72.64
CA PHE A 6 -61.05 43.95 -71.44
C PHE A 6 -60.05 42.94 -70.78
N THR A 7 -60.16 42.76 -69.44
CA THR A 7 -59.98 41.53 -68.58
C THR A 7 -58.68 40.70 -68.57
N GLY A 8 -58.17 40.14 -67.46
CA GLY A 8 -58.61 39.97 -66.06
C GLY A 8 -57.40 39.50 -65.21
N GLY A 9 -57.32 39.83 -63.91
CA GLY A 9 -57.51 38.89 -62.77
C GLY A 9 -56.42 37.79 -62.73
N ASP A 10 -55.50 37.67 -61.76
CA ASP A 10 -55.59 37.86 -60.32
C ASP A 10 -54.23 38.23 -59.67
N ARG A 11 -54.32 38.87 -58.49
CA ARG A 11 -53.25 39.23 -57.54
C ARG A 11 -53.16 38.16 -56.43
N PRO A 12 -52.28 38.26 -55.40
CA PRO A 12 -50.89 38.74 -55.30
C PRO A 12 -49.99 37.81 -54.43
N MET A 13 -48.82 38.36 -54.04
CA MET A 13 -47.99 38.08 -52.85
C MET A 13 -46.84 37.07 -53.03
N VAL A 14 -45.61 37.56 -53.24
CA VAL A 14 -44.60 37.99 -52.23
C VAL A 14 -43.84 36.78 -51.67
N SER A 15 -42.53 36.68 -51.93
CA SER A 15 -41.52 36.89 -50.88
C SER A 15 -40.10 36.48 -51.34
N GLN A 16 -39.20 37.46 -51.20
CA GLN A 16 -37.81 37.36 -50.77
C GLN A 16 -36.80 36.43 -51.48
N LYS A 17 -35.90 37.13 -52.18
CA LYS A 17 -34.49 36.82 -52.45
C LYS A 17 -33.81 36.03 -51.32
N ARG A 18 -33.00 35.01 -51.66
CA ARG A 18 -31.68 34.80 -51.05
C ARG A 18 -30.69 34.23 -52.06
N PHE A 19 -29.57 34.95 -52.18
CA PHE A 19 -28.34 34.55 -52.88
C PHE A 19 -27.74 33.31 -52.22
N MET A 20 -27.45 32.29 -53.03
CA MET A 20 -26.76 31.07 -52.62
C MET A 20 -25.26 31.27 -52.85
N GLN A 21 -24.51 31.59 -51.79
CA GLN A 21 -23.05 31.50 -51.79
C GLN A 21 -22.64 30.08 -51.39
N LEU A 22 -21.97 29.35 -52.29
CA LEU A 22 -21.27 28.12 -51.93
C LEU A 22 -19.97 28.48 -51.19
N THR A 23 -19.89 28.15 -49.91
CA THR A 23 -18.66 28.21 -49.13
C THR A 23 -17.87 26.91 -49.29
N ILE A 24 -16.62 27.02 -49.71
CA ILE A 24 -15.64 25.93 -49.73
C ILE A 24 -15.15 25.76 -48.30
N SER A 25 -15.57 24.71 -47.60
CA SER A 25 -15.07 24.37 -46.26
C SER A 25 -13.73 23.64 -46.39
N ALA A 26 -12.63 24.33 -46.12
CA ALA A 26 -11.32 23.72 -45.90
C ALA A 26 -11.30 23.04 -44.52
N LEU A 27 -11.29 21.70 -44.48
CA LEU A 27 -11.01 20.95 -43.25
C LEU A 27 -9.51 21.04 -42.92
N ILE A 28 -9.17 21.92 -41.99
CA ILE A 28 -7.87 21.92 -41.33
C ILE A 28 -7.97 20.90 -40.18
N ALA A 29 -7.49 19.67 -40.43
CA ALA A 29 -7.31 18.68 -39.39
C ALA A 29 -6.12 19.11 -38.51
N LEU A 30 -6.40 19.78 -37.38
CA LEU A 30 -5.42 19.96 -36.33
C LEU A 30 -5.10 18.59 -35.71
N PRO A 31 -3.83 18.17 -35.64
CA PRO A 31 -3.49 17.03 -34.80
C PRO A 31 -3.66 17.50 -33.35
N LEU A 32 -4.63 16.91 -32.63
CA LEU A 32 -4.57 16.89 -31.17
C LEU A 32 -3.34 16.06 -30.79
N ILE A 33 -2.19 16.73 -30.72
CA ILE A 33 -1.03 16.18 -30.05
C ILE A 33 -1.40 16.17 -28.57
N THR A 34 -1.86 15.02 -28.08
CA THR A 34 -1.99 14.75 -26.65
C THR A 34 -0.60 14.84 -26.04
N ALA A 35 -0.22 16.02 -25.58
CA ALA A 35 0.93 16.22 -24.70
C ALA A 35 0.57 15.62 -23.33
N GLN A 36 0.69 14.30 -23.20
CA GLN A 36 0.45 13.58 -21.94
C GLN A 36 1.68 12.82 -21.42
N SER A 37 2.88 13.12 -21.93
CA SER A 37 4.12 12.45 -21.52
C SER A 37 5.08 13.35 -20.72
N ALA A 38 4.55 14.32 -19.97
CA ALA A 38 5.38 15.24 -19.15
C ALA A 38 5.21 15.10 -17.62
N LEU A 39 4.44 14.13 -17.11
CA LEU A 39 4.31 13.91 -15.65
C LEU A 39 5.06 12.68 -15.12
N ALA A 40 5.71 11.89 -15.98
CA ALA A 40 6.40 10.66 -15.57
C ALA A 40 7.80 10.89 -14.96
N GLN A 41 8.25 12.14 -14.79
CA GLN A 41 9.55 12.44 -14.18
C GLN A 41 9.36 13.08 -12.80
N GLY A 42 9.61 12.31 -11.73
CA GLY A 42 10.14 12.90 -10.49
C GLY A 42 9.66 12.35 -9.14
N ARG A 43 8.63 11.50 -9.08
CA ARG A 43 8.04 11.08 -7.79
C ARG A 43 8.71 9.84 -7.18
N ARG A 44 10.04 9.81 -7.05
CA ARG A 44 10.71 8.64 -6.48
C ARG A 44 10.28 8.39 -5.03
N VAL A 45 9.52 7.33 -4.79
CA VAL A 45 9.14 6.87 -3.45
C VAL A 45 10.37 6.28 -2.78
N ARG A 46 11.16 7.16 -2.17
CA ARG A 46 12.39 6.81 -1.47
C ARG A 46 12.18 6.91 0.03
N TYR A 47 12.38 5.79 0.72
CA TYR A 47 12.34 5.77 2.18
C TYR A 47 13.55 6.51 2.76
N ILE A 48 13.27 7.47 3.65
CA ILE A 48 14.28 8.18 4.45
C ILE A 48 14.04 7.77 5.91
N PRO A 49 14.94 6.96 6.51
CA PRO A 49 14.80 6.58 7.91
C PRO A 49 14.84 7.82 8.82
N PRO A 50 14.04 7.86 9.90
CA PRO A 50 14.04 9.00 10.81
C PRO A 50 15.41 9.12 11.49
N SER A 51 15.98 10.33 11.53
CA SER A 51 17.31 10.63 12.09
C SER A 51 17.31 10.83 13.61
N ASN A 52 16.13 10.95 14.20
CA ASN A 52 15.87 11.14 15.62
C ASN A 52 15.33 9.83 16.18
N LEU A 53 16.11 9.07 16.94
CA LEU A 53 15.69 8.14 17.99
C LEU A 53 16.91 7.37 18.51
N ASP A 54 17.00 7.22 19.84
CA ASP A 54 17.85 6.22 20.49
C ASP A 54 17.55 4.84 19.90
N ALA A 55 18.43 4.38 19.02
CA ALA A 55 18.44 3.00 18.59
C ALA A 55 18.62 2.12 19.83
N PRO A 56 17.91 1.00 19.95
CA PRO A 56 18.23 0.03 20.98
C PRO A 56 19.71 -0.39 20.83
N LYS A 57 20.54 -0.18 21.87
CA LYS A 57 21.94 -0.68 21.94
C LYS A 57 22.08 -2.19 21.71
N VAL A 58 20.96 -2.90 21.75
CA VAL A 58 20.80 -4.28 21.33
C VAL A 58 19.62 -4.33 20.37
N SER A 59 19.78 -3.77 19.17
CA SER A 59 19.15 -4.42 18.04
C SER A 59 19.78 -5.81 18.02
N VAL A 60 19.04 -6.82 18.48
CA VAL A 60 19.45 -8.20 18.21
C VAL A 60 19.66 -8.21 16.71
N PRO A 61 20.87 -8.51 16.21
CA PRO A 61 21.11 -8.57 14.79
C PRO A 61 20.03 -9.49 14.23
N GLY A 62 19.11 -8.92 13.46
CA GLY A 62 18.01 -9.65 12.84
C GLY A 62 18.56 -10.51 11.70
N ALA A 63 19.54 -11.35 12.03
CA ALA A 63 20.29 -12.24 11.14
C ALA A 63 19.43 -13.43 10.70
N THR A 64 18.12 -13.24 10.57
CA THR A 64 17.22 -14.18 9.91
C THR A 64 16.11 -13.42 9.19
N ARG A 65 16.46 -12.34 8.47
CA ARG A 65 15.59 -11.66 7.49
C ARG A 65 15.42 -12.44 6.18
N SER A 66 16.03 -13.61 6.09
CA SER A 66 15.77 -14.68 5.14
C SER A 66 16.32 -15.98 5.71
N ALA A 67 15.54 -17.05 5.69
CA ALA A 67 15.97 -18.37 6.13
C ALA A 67 16.08 -19.35 4.95
N CYS A 68 16.54 -18.94 3.76
CA CYS A 68 16.70 -19.84 2.61
C CYS A 68 17.64 -19.26 1.55
N ASP A 69 18.25 -20.18 0.78
CA ASP A 69 19.16 -19.90 -0.34
C ASP A 69 18.45 -19.83 -1.72
N ALA A 70 17.16 -20.20 -1.82
CA ALA A 70 16.43 -20.29 -3.09
C ALA A 70 15.29 -19.25 -3.24
N PRO A 71 15.13 -18.61 -4.42
CA PRO A 71 14.00 -17.71 -4.71
C PRO A 71 12.64 -18.41 -4.49
N GLY A 72 11.71 -17.76 -3.80
CA GLY A 72 10.34 -18.27 -3.59
C GLY A 72 10.17 -19.30 -2.47
N SER A 73 11.28 -19.71 -1.84
CA SER A 73 11.28 -20.54 -0.63
C SER A 73 11.45 -19.72 0.66
N CYS A 74 11.60 -18.40 0.55
CA CYS A 74 11.89 -17.51 1.67
C CYS A 74 10.61 -16.90 2.25
N LEU A 75 10.40 -17.05 3.56
CA LEU A 75 9.62 -16.10 4.33
C LEU A 75 10.44 -14.81 4.52
N ILE A 76 9.93 -13.67 4.03
CA ILE A 76 10.57 -12.35 4.17
C ILE A 76 9.54 -11.35 4.66
N ALA A 77 9.88 -10.58 5.69
CA ALA A 77 9.10 -9.41 6.07
C ALA A 77 9.55 -8.19 5.26
N LEU A 78 8.60 -7.43 4.72
CA LEU A 78 8.87 -6.20 3.99
C LEU A 78 9.14 -5.07 5.00
N LEU A 79 10.30 -5.14 5.64
CA LEU A 79 10.87 -4.13 6.51
C LEU A 79 12.16 -3.58 5.88
N PRO A 80 12.46 -2.29 6.06
CA PRO A 80 13.66 -1.72 5.47
C PRO A 80 14.90 -2.35 6.11
N ASN A 81 15.83 -2.80 5.28
CA ASN A 81 17.13 -3.29 5.74
C ASN A 81 18.09 -2.11 5.88
N LEU A 82 18.07 -1.52 7.07
CA LEU A 82 18.90 -0.37 7.40
C LEU A 82 20.30 -0.86 7.80
N LYS A 83 21.29 -0.64 6.93
CA LYS A 83 22.71 -0.99 7.16
C LYS A 83 23.38 -0.04 8.15
N VAL A 84 22.84 0.08 9.37
CA VAL A 84 23.40 0.94 10.42
C VAL A 84 23.39 0.18 11.74
N GLN A 85 24.50 0.26 12.48
CA GLN A 85 24.68 -0.37 13.80
C GLN A 85 23.61 0.08 14.81
N ASP A 86 22.98 1.23 14.54
CA ASP A 86 21.91 1.88 15.29
C ASP A 86 20.75 2.26 14.35
N ALA A 87 20.24 1.29 13.58
CA ALA A 87 19.13 1.54 12.67
C ALA A 87 17.88 2.05 13.42
N PRO A 88 17.30 3.20 13.04
CA PRO A 88 16.06 3.68 13.63
C PRO A 88 14.92 2.71 13.36
N LEU A 89 13.99 2.58 14.31
CA LEU A 89 12.83 1.70 14.14
C LEU A 89 11.92 2.22 13.00
N PRO A 90 11.47 1.35 12.08
CA PRO A 90 10.40 1.69 11.16
C PRO A 90 9.17 2.20 11.91
N GLN A 91 8.55 3.25 11.41
CA GLN A 91 7.44 3.93 12.08
C GLN A 91 6.09 3.66 11.41
N SER A 92 5.04 3.58 12.23
CA SER A 92 3.64 3.46 11.82
C SER A 92 2.79 4.56 12.45
N LEU A 93 1.75 4.98 11.75
CA LEU A 93 0.73 5.91 12.25
C LEU A 93 -0.49 5.17 12.82
N ALA A 94 -0.81 4.00 12.26
CA ALA A 94 -1.99 3.23 12.59
C ALA A 94 -2.00 2.67 14.02
N GLU A 95 -3.19 2.62 14.63
CA GLU A 95 -3.42 1.88 15.89
C GLU A 95 -3.30 0.37 15.72
N ARG A 96 -3.44 -0.08 14.47
CA ARG A 96 -3.47 -1.47 14.01
C ARG A 96 -2.78 -1.53 12.63
N PRO A 97 -1.46 -1.61 12.59
CA PRO A 97 -0.72 -1.55 11.32
C PRO A 97 -0.97 -2.76 10.44
N THR A 98 -0.74 -2.58 9.14
CA THR A 98 -0.65 -3.66 8.16
C THR A 98 0.82 -3.99 7.92
N ILE A 99 1.20 -5.24 8.13
CA ILE A 99 2.56 -5.74 7.91
C ILE A 99 2.54 -6.61 6.66
N TYR A 100 3.48 -6.39 5.75
CA TYR A 100 3.57 -7.11 4.49
C TYR A 100 4.68 -8.15 4.52
N PHE A 101 4.41 -9.32 3.94
CA PHE A 101 5.30 -10.46 3.90
C PHE A 101 5.37 -11.05 2.50
N LEU A 102 6.56 -11.44 2.04
CA LEU A 102 6.69 -12.50 1.04
C LEU A 102 6.58 -13.82 1.78
N VAL A 103 5.57 -14.61 1.44
CA VAL A 103 5.33 -15.94 2.01
C VAL A 103 5.60 -16.99 0.94
N PRO A 104 6.39 -18.03 1.21
CA PRO A 104 6.59 -19.12 0.26
C PRO A 104 5.29 -19.90 0.06
N LYS A 105 5.26 -20.79 -0.95
CA LYS A 105 4.13 -21.71 -1.11
C LYS A 105 3.95 -22.54 0.15
N THR A 106 2.80 -22.44 0.80
CA THR A 106 2.53 -23.12 2.06
C THR A 106 1.05 -23.42 2.25
N SER A 107 0.76 -24.40 3.10
CA SER A 107 -0.58 -24.74 3.55
C SER A 107 -0.52 -25.20 5.01
N GLY A 108 -1.41 -24.67 5.86
CA GLY A 108 -1.48 -25.03 7.27
C GLY A 108 -1.90 -23.87 8.16
N PHE A 109 -1.29 -23.76 9.34
CA PHE A 109 -1.54 -22.67 10.28
C PHE A 109 -0.33 -21.75 10.38
N ALA A 110 -0.54 -20.47 10.09
CA ALA A 110 0.41 -19.42 10.41
C ALA A 110 0.13 -18.86 11.81
N TYR A 111 1.17 -18.30 12.43
CA TYR A 111 1.12 -17.74 13.78
C TYR A 111 1.67 -16.33 13.78
N PHE A 112 1.02 -15.44 14.50
CA PHE A 112 1.49 -14.08 14.72
C PHE A 112 1.47 -13.77 16.22
N SER A 113 2.50 -13.11 16.73
CA SER A 113 2.53 -12.56 18.08
C SER A 113 3.10 -11.16 18.10
N LEU A 114 2.56 -10.33 18.99
CA LEU A 114 2.97 -8.95 19.22
C LEU A 114 3.30 -8.76 20.70
N ASP A 115 4.44 -8.13 20.93
CA ASP A 115 4.97 -7.80 22.23
C ASP A 115 5.18 -6.27 22.33
N GLU A 116 4.86 -5.70 23.49
CA GLU A 116 5.22 -4.33 23.84
C GLU A 116 6.63 -4.32 24.44
N ASP A 117 7.50 -3.44 23.94
CA ASP A 117 8.90 -3.31 24.38
C ASP A 117 9.02 -2.21 25.47
N ASN A 118 9.29 -2.61 26.72
CA ASN A 118 9.40 -1.68 27.87
C ASN A 118 10.83 -1.12 28.09
N GLY A 119 11.58 -0.85 27.01
CA GLY A 119 12.88 -0.15 27.09
C GLY A 119 14.14 -1.03 27.11
N THR A 120 14.05 -2.35 27.34
CA THR A 120 15.15 -3.31 27.12
C THR A 120 14.65 -4.62 26.50
N ALA A 121 15.49 -5.30 25.71
CA ALA A 121 15.10 -6.51 24.96
C ALA A 121 14.65 -7.70 25.85
N ILE A 122 14.93 -7.65 27.15
CA ILE A 122 14.60 -8.69 28.14
C ILE A 122 13.21 -8.44 28.76
N GLN A 123 12.64 -7.23 28.62
CA GLN A 123 11.36 -6.85 29.21
C GLN A 123 10.26 -6.68 28.14
N ARG A 124 10.02 -7.75 27.37
CA ARG A 124 8.91 -7.79 26.40
C ARG A 124 7.66 -8.36 27.03
N LYS A 125 6.55 -7.63 26.96
CA LYS A 125 5.23 -8.11 27.40
C LYS A 125 4.43 -8.55 26.18
N ARG A 126 4.03 -9.82 26.10
CA ARG A 126 3.10 -10.28 25.07
C ARG A 126 1.74 -9.63 25.25
N ILE A 127 1.30 -8.90 24.23
CA ILE A 127 0.01 -8.19 24.22
C ILE A 127 -0.97 -8.78 23.20
N TYR A 128 -0.48 -9.56 22.23
CA TYR A 128 -1.33 -10.25 21.27
C TYR A 128 -0.70 -11.53 20.74
N LYS A 129 -1.54 -12.54 20.46
CA LYS A 129 -1.16 -13.76 19.76
C LYS A 129 -2.36 -14.32 19.02
N THR A 130 -2.16 -14.69 17.76
CA THR A 130 -3.20 -15.36 16.96
C THR A 130 -2.59 -16.48 16.10
N LYS A 131 -3.48 -17.33 15.60
CA LYS A 131 -3.19 -18.31 14.56
C LYS A 131 -4.31 -18.30 13.54
N PHE A 132 -3.98 -18.45 12.27
CA PHE A 132 -4.96 -18.49 11.19
C PHE A 132 -4.56 -19.49 10.12
N LYS A 133 -5.56 -20.01 9.39
CA LYS A 133 -5.31 -20.90 8.26
C LYS A 133 -4.70 -20.10 7.11
N ILE A 134 -3.66 -20.66 6.51
CA ILE A 134 -3.02 -20.12 5.31
C ILE A 134 -2.94 -21.23 4.27
N SER A 135 -3.25 -20.89 3.02
CA SER A 135 -3.10 -21.78 1.88
C SER A 135 -2.89 -20.90 0.65
N ASN A 136 -1.64 -20.75 0.22
CA ASN A 136 -1.26 -19.85 -0.85
C ASN A 136 -0.08 -20.38 -1.67
N ASP A 137 -0.03 -19.99 -2.94
CA ASP A 137 1.21 -20.02 -3.71
C ASP A 137 2.18 -18.93 -3.22
N ALA A 138 3.44 -19.04 -3.60
CA ALA A 138 4.47 -18.08 -3.18
C ALA A 138 4.11 -16.65 -3.64
N GLY A 139 4.07 -15.69 -2.71
CA GLY A 139 3.68 -14.33 -3.05
C GLY A 139 3.57 -13.39 -1.86
N LEU A 140 3.17 -12.15 -2.15
CA LEU A 140 3.01 -11.09 -1.18
C LEU A 140 1.66 -11.17 -0.46
N ILE A 141 1.71 -11.13 0.87
CA ILE A 141 0.56 -11.17 1.76
C ILE A 141 0.58 -9.92 2.66
N ALA A 142 -0.60 -9.34 2.85
CA ALA A 142 -0.86 -8.33 3.88
C ALA A 142 -1.44 -8.99 5.13
N PHE A 143 -0.84 -8.72 6.29
CA PHE A 143 -1.40 -9.05 7.59
C PHE A 143 -1.74 -7.74 8.31
N ARG A 144 -3.03 -7.41 8.33
CA ARG A 144 -3.54 -6.30 9.14
C ARG A 144 -3.76 -6.81 10.56
N LEU A 145 -3.29 -6.07 11.55
CA LEU A 145 -3.59 -6.37 12.93
C LEU A 145 -5.13 -6.35 13.13
N PRO A 146 -5.76 -7.49 13.47
CA PRO A 146 -7.22 -7.63 13.47
C PRO A 146 -7.87 -6.80 14.59
N ASP A 147 -9.18 -6.63 14.52
CA ASP A 147 -9.93 -5.75 15.43
C ASP A 147 -9.95 -6.25 16.89
N ASP A 148 -9.73 -7.55 17.12
CA ASP A 148 -9.63 -8.17 18.44
C ASP A 148 -8.26 -7.94 19.12
N ALA A 149 -7.25 -7.47 18.38
CA ALA A 149 -5.97 -7.07 18.98
C ALA A 149 -6.15 -5.81 19.86
N PRO A 150 -5.20 -5.45 20.74
CA PRO A 150 -5.22 -4.15 21.39
C PRO A 150 -4.92 -3.01 20.39
N LYS A 151 -5.52 -1.84 20.63
CA LYS A 151 -5.07 -0.60 19.96
C LYS A 151 -3.70 -0.23 20.51
N LEU A 152 -2.72 -0.05 19.64
CA LEU A 152 -1.36 0.27 20.04
C LEU A 152 -1.28 1.72 20.53
N GLU A 153 -0.41 2.05 21.47
CA GLU A 153 -0.32 3.41 22.01
C GLU A 153 0.73 4.25 21.25
N LEU A 154 0.53 5.57 21.19
CA LEU A 154 1.50 6.48 20.59
C LEU A 154 2.82 6.45 21.35
N ASN A 155 3.91 6.62 20.60
CA ASN A 155 5.30 6.67 21.07
C ASN A 155 5.82 5.37 21.72
N LYS A 156 5.03 4.28 21.72
CA LYS A 156 5.48 2.97 22.19
C LYS A 156 6.14 2.14 21.08
N LYS A 157 7.08 1.30 21.51
CA LYS A 157 7.83 0.37 20.66
C LYS A 157 7.21 -1.03 20.78
N TYR A 158 7.10 -1.71 19.65
CA TYR A 158 6.49 -3.02 19.55
C TYR A 158 7.42 -3.95 18.77
N SER A 159 7.49 -5.19 19.21
CA SER A 159 8.20 -6.27 18.52
C SER A 159 7.21 -7.38 18.17
N TRP A 160 7.42 -8.02 17.03
CA TRP A 160 6.52 -9.07 16.56
C TRP A 160 7.29 -10.25 15.97
N GLN A 161 6.61 -11.39 15.93
CA GLN A 161 7.04 -12.60 15.26
C GLN A 161 5.92 -13.08 14.35
N PHE A 162 6.27 -13.46 13.13
CA PHE A 162 5.37 -14.12 12.19
C PHE A 162 5.98 -15.45 11.77
N SER A 163 5.20 -16.53 11.88
CA SER A 163 5.65 -17.88 11.59
C SER A 163 4.72 -18.60 10.63
N VAL A 164 5.27 -19.32 9.65
CA VAL A 164 4.50 -20.13 8.69
C VAL A 164 5.04 -21.56 8.64
N PRO A 165 4.21 -22.55 8.33
CA PRO A 165 4.68 -23.93 8.18
C PRO A 165 5.48 -24.07 6.89
N ILE A 166 6.56 -24.86 6.92
CA ILE A 166 7.37 -25.21 5.75
C ILE A 166 7.82 -26.67 5.87
N GLY A 167 7.36 -27.54 4.96
CA GLY A 167 7.64 -28.99 5.05
C GLY A 167 7.23 -29.56 6.42
N TYR A 168 8.17 -30.16 7.14
CA TYR A 168 7.98 -30.72 8.48
C TYR A 168 8.25 -29.73 9.63
N GLY A 169 8.58 -28.48 9.32
CA GLY A 169 8.96 -27.45 10.30
C GLY A 169 8.18 -26.15 10.13
N SER A 170 8.76 -25.07 10.65
CA SER A 170 8.25 -23.72 10.47
C SER A 170 9.38 -22.73 10.22
N GLN A 171 9.07 -21.68 9.48
CA GLN A 171 9.95 -20.51 9.33
C GLN A 171 9.36 -19.36 10.12
N SER A 172 10.22 -18.60 10.77
CA SER A 172 9.85 -17.39 11.51
C SER A 172 10.63 -16.20 10.99
N VAL A 173 9.95 -15.06 10.88
CA VAL A 173 10.56 -13.75 10.72
C VAL A 173 10.13 -12.85 11.86
N TYR A 174 10.99 -11.87 12.16
CA TYR A 174 10.83 -10.97 13.30
C TYR A 174 10.96 -9.52 12.83
N GLY A 175 10.34 -8.63 13.57
CA GLY A 175 10.48 -7.21 13.34
C GLY A 175 10.08 -6.39 14.55
N SER A 176 10.42 -5.10 14.49
CA SER A 176 10.03 -4.12 15.49
C SER A 176 9.62 -2.83 14.79
N PHE A 177 8.73 -2.07 15.42
CA PHE A 177 8.29 -0.76 14.95
C PHE A 177 7.89 0.13 16.11
N GLN A 178 7.74 1.43 15.83
CA GLN A 178 7.18 2.38 16.77
C GLN A 178 5.89 2.96 16.20
N ARG A 179 4.84 3.05 17.01
CA ARG A 179 3.67 3.85 16.64
C ARG A 179 3.97 5.32 16.97
N VAL A 180 3.82 6.22 16.02
CA VAL A 180 4.11 7.65 16.18
C VAL A 180 2.91 8.50 15.79
N ALA A 181 2.87 9.72 16.31
CA ALA A 181 1.96 10.74 15.81
C ALA A 181 2.58 11.38 14.57
N LEU A 182 1.76 11.69 13.56
CA LEU A 182 2.24 12.36 12.37
C LEU A 182 2.45 13.85 12.65
N ASP A 183 3.52 14.43 12.11
CA ASP A 183 3.75 15.88 12.14
C ASP A 183 2.56 16.63 11.51
N SER A 184 2.16 17.75 12.10
CA SER A 184 0.97 18.50 11.67
C SER A 184 1.09 19.05 10.26
N LYS A 185 2.30 19.42 9.81
CA LYS A 185 2.54 19.88 8.43
C LYS A 185 2.43 18.72 7.44
N VAL A 186 2.94 17.54 7.80
CA VAL A 186 2.82 16.35 6.96
C VAL A 186 1.36 15.90 6.88
N THR A 187 0.62 15.95 7.99
CA THR A 187 -0.82 15.67 8.06
C THR A 187 -1.62 16.60 7.14
N ALA A 188 -1.36 17.91 7.19
CA ALA A 188 -2.04 18.89 6.34
C ALA A 188 -1.77 18.63 4.85
N LYS A 189 -0.54 18.29 4.47
CA LYS A 189 -0.21 17.92 3.09
C LYS A 189 -0.90 16.64 2.64
N LEU A 190 -0.93 15.60 3.47
CA LEU A 190 -1.63 14.36 3.15
C LEU A 190 -3.14 14.55 3.01
N ALA A 191 -3.74 15.52 3.72
CA ALA A 191 -5.17 15.79 3.62
C ALA A 191 -5.58 16.36 2.24
N THR A 192 -4.68 17.04 1.54
CA THR A 192 -4.95 17.64 0.23
C THR A 192 -4.48 16.78 -0.96
N MET A 193 -3.66 15.75 -0.69
CA MET A 193 -3.13 14.86 -1.72
C MET A 193 -4.08 13.68 -2.02
N SER A 194 -4.57 13.62 -3.26
CA SER A 194 -5.41 12.52 -3.75
C SER A 194 -4.62 11.41 -4.47
N HIS A 195 -3.48 11.74 -5.09
CA HIS A 195 -2.72 10.78 -5.89
C HIS A 195 -1.96 9.77 -5.01
N PRO A 196 -2.17 8.44 -5.14
CA PRO A 196 -1.55 7.44 -4.26
C PRO A 196 -0.02 7.50 -4.23
N LEU A 197 0.62 7.72 -5.39
CA LEU A 197 2.09 7.76 -5.46
C LEU A 197 2.67 9.00 -4.76
N ASP A 198 1.97 10.15 -4.80
CA ASP A 198 2.39 11.35 -4.06
C ASP A 198 2.32 11.13 -2.54
N ARG A 199 1.23 10.48 -2.10
CA ARG A 199 1.03 10.15 -0.69
C ARG A 199 2.11 9.18 -0.22
N ALA A 200 2.40 8.14 -0.99
CA ALA A 200 3.46 7.18 -0.68
C ALA A 200 4.84 7.86 -0.60
N ALA A 201 5.16 8.74 -1.55
CA ALA A 201 6.43 9.49 -1.56
C ALA A 201 6.57 10.38 -0.31
N LEU A 202 5.51 11.09 0.08
CA LEU A 202 5.50 11.92 1.28
C LEU A 202 5.65 11.10 2.56
N LEU A 203 4.93 9.98 2.68
CA LEU A 203 5.03 9.06 3.82
C LEU A 203 6.45 8.48 3.95
N ALA A 204 7.00 7.95 2.86
CA ALA A 204 8.33 7.33 2.83
C ALA A 204 9.44 8.33 3.16
N SER A 205 9.38 9.55 2.61
CA SER A 205 10.35 10.62 2.90
C SER A 205 10.21 11.22 4.29
N SER A 206 9.06 11.02 4.95
CA SER A 206 8.82 11.41 6.34
C SER A 206 9.14 10.31 7.35
N GLY A 207 9.75 9.19 6.92
CA GLY A 207 10.11 8.07 7.80
C GLY A 207 8.95 7.14 8.16
N ILE A 208 7.78 7.31 7.56
CA ILE A 208 6.60 6.46 7.80
C ILE A 208 6.62 5.28 6.84
N TRP A 209 7.04 4.11 7.32
CA TRP A 209 7.27 2.93 6.49
C TRP A 209 5.98 2.17 6.18
N PHE A 210 5.20 1.81 7.20
CA PHE A 210 4.09 0.87 7.03
C PHE A 210 2.99 1.45 6.13
N GLU A 211 2.63 2.71 6.33
CA GLU A 211 1.62 3.37 5.50
C GLU A 211 2.14 3.67 4.08
N ALA A 212 3.44 3.89 3.88
CA ALA A 212 4.03 4.03 2.55
C ALA A 212 3.96 2.72 1.75
N VAL A 213 4.37 1.60 2.37
CA VAL A 213 4.25 0.26 1.77
C VAL A 213 2.78 -0.07 1.49
N GLN A 214 1.88 0.20 2.44
CA GLN A 214 0.45 -0.04 2.26
C GLN A 214 -0.11 0.76 1.07
N THR A 215 0.21 2.05 0.97
CA THR A 215 -0.28 2.91 -0.12
C THR A 215 0.17 2.39 -1.49
N LEU A 216 1.44 1.97 -1.63
CA LEU A 216 1.91 1.40 -2.89
C LEU A 216 1.36 -0.01 -3.15
N ALA A 217 1.20 -0.84 -2.12
CA ALA A 217 0.60 -2.16 -2.26
C ALA A 217 -0.85 -2.06 -2.77
N GLU A 218 -1.64 -1.15 -2.21
CA GLU A 218 -3.01 -0.86 -2.66
C GLU A 218 -3.03 -0.34 -4.10
N ALA A 219 -2.10 0.56 -4.46
CA ALA A 219 -1.97 1.05 -5.83
C ALA A 219 -1.60 -0.07 -6.81
N GLN A 220 -0.71 -0.99 -6.43
CA GLN A 220 -0.30 -2.12 -7.26
C GLN A 220 -1.44 -3.14 -7.45
N VAL A 221 -2.26 -3.36 -6.42
CA VAL A 221 -3.46 -4.21 -6.53
C VAL A 221 -4.52 -3.56 -7.43
N ALA A 222 -4.72 -2.25 -7.31
CA ALA A 222 -5.72 -1.52 -8.10
C ALA A 222 -5.30 -1.37 -9.58
N LEU A 223 -4.00 -1.18 -9.84
CA LEU A 223 -3.46 -0.88 -11.16
C LEU A 223 -2.23 -1.77 -11.47
N PRO A 224 -2.40 -3.10 -11.58
CA PRO A 224 -1.29 -4.05 -11.65
C PRO A 224 -0.40 -3.94 -12.90
N GLN A 225 -0.90 -3.32 -13.98
CA GLN A 225 -0.17 -3.10 -15.23
C GLN A 225 0.31 -1.66 -15.41
N ASN A 226 0.07 -0.78 -14.43
CA ASN A 226 0.51 0.61 -14.53
C ASN A 226 2.02 0.69 -14.31
N ALA A 227 2.74 1.14 -15.34
CA ALA A 227 4.20 1.22 -15.34
C ALA A 227 4.76 2.16 -14.26
N GLU A 228 4.06 3.25 -13.93
CA GLU A 228 4.47 4.20 -12.89
C GLU A 228 4.39 3.54 -11.51
N VAL A 229 3.27 2.86 -11.21
CA VAL A 229 3.07 2.12 -9.94
C VAL A 229 4.13 1.04 -9.75
N LEU A 230 4.39 0.25 -10.80
CA LEU A 230 5.43 -0.80 -10.78
C LEU A 230 6.83 -0.22 -10.57
N SER A 231 7.13 0.91 -11.23
CA SER A 231 8.39 1.61 -11.06
C SER A 231 8.56 2.11 -9.62
N GLU A 232 7.57 2.77 -9.04
CA GLU A 232 7.66 3.29 -7.67
C GLU A 232 7.72 2.19 -6.60
N TRP A 233 6.99 1.09 -6.80
CA TRP A 233 7.12 -0.11 -5.97
C TRP A 233 8.55 -0.66 -6.00
N GLN A 234 9.13 -0.74 -7.19
CA GLN A 234 10.50 -1.20 -7.37
C GLN A 234 11.51 -0.28 -6.68
N GLU A 235 11.37 1.04 -6.84
CA GLU A 235 12.27 2.02 -6.23
C GLU A 235 12.21 1.97 -4.69
N LEU A 236 11.01 1.86 -4.11
CA LEU A 236 10.86 1.72 -2.65
C LEU A 236 11.54 0.46 -2.13
N LEU A 237 11.29 -0.69 -2.75
CA LEU A 237 11.88 -1.96 -2.31
C LEU A 237 13.41 -1.97 -2.48
N LYS A 238 13.94 -1.39 -3.57
CA LYS A 238 15.38 -1.22 -3.78
C LYS A 238 16.02 -0.33 -2.71
N ALA A 239 15.40 0.81 -2.41
CA ALA A 239 15.86 1.72 -1.35
C ALA A 239 15.92 1.02 0.03
N ALA A 240 15.06 0.02 0.22
CA ALA A 240 14.98 -0.82 1.42
C ALA A 240 15.84 -2.10 1.37
N SER A 241 16.62 -2.32 0.30
CA SER A 241 17.35 -3.58 0.00
C SER A 241 16.47 -4.84 0.06
N LEU A 242 15.25 -4.74 -0.49
CA LEU A 242 14.25 -5.80 -0.61
C LEU A 242 14.10 -6.31 -2.05
N ASP A 243 15.14 -6.18 -2.87
CA ASP A 243 15.17 -6.56 -4.29
C ASP A 243 14.65 -7.97 -4.57
N ARG A 244 14.89 -8.91 -3.64
CA ARG A 244 14.46 -10.31 -3.74
C ARG A 244 12.93 -10.49 -3.78
N VAL A 245 12.17 -9.46 -3.42
CA VAL A 245 10.70 -9.47 -3.39
C VAL A 245 10.10 -9.08 -4.75
N LEU A 246 10.85 -8.36 -5.59
CA LEU A 246 10.37 -7.79 -6.86
C LEU A 246 9.71 -8.81 -7.82
N PRO A 247 10.18 -10.07 -7.93
CA PRO A 247 9.56 -11.03 -8.84
C PRO A 247 8.17 -11.53 -8.40
N PHE A 248 7.72 -11.21 -7.18
CA PHE A 248 6.50 -11.76 -6.60
C PHE A 248 5.33 -10.77 -6.64
N THR A 249 4.13 -11.30 -6.86
CA THR A 249 2.88 -10.53 -6.88
C THR A 249 2.11 -10.69 -5.58
N PHE A 250 1.14 -9.81 -5.34
CA PHE A 250 0.14 -10.01 -4.29
C PHE A 250 -0.70 -11.24 -4.57
N VAL A 251 -0.76 -12.14 -3.59
CA VAL A 251 -1.72 -13.24 -3.59
C VAL A 251 -2.98 -12.80 -2.83
N SER A 252 -4.13 -13.40 -3.17
CA SER A 252 -5.42 -12.98 -2.60
C SER A 252 -5.37 -12.88 -1.07
N GLN A 253 -5.90 -11.77 -0.54
CA GLN A 253 -5.93 -11.43 0.88
C GLN A 253 -6.43 -12.61 1.74
N ILE A 254 -5.79 -12.82 2.89
CA ILE A 254 -6.27 -13.76 3.91
C ILE A 254 -7.63 -13.26 4.39
N ARG A 255 -8.71 -13.85 3.88
CA ARG A 255 -10.04 -13.68 4.46
C ARG A 255 -10.07 -14.53 5.73
N GLU A 256 -9.88 -13.91 6.89
CA GLU A 256 -10.17 -14.59 8.15
C GLU A 256 -11.64 -15.03 8.12
N THR A 257 -11.86 -16.32 8.24
CA THR A 257 -13.13 -16.80 8.78
C THR A 257 -12.98 -16.68 10.29
N PRO A 258 -13.81 -15.87 10.99
CA PRO A 258 -13.66 -15.67 12.42
C PRO A 258 -13.64 -17.01 13.16
N PRO A 259 -12.74 -17.21 14.14
CA PRO A 259 -12.80 -18.38 14.98
C PRO A 259 -14.13 -18.40 15.73
N GLN A 260 -14.88 -19.49 15.58
CA GLN A 260 -16.04 -19.77 16.42
C GLN A 260 -15.56 -19.80 17.88
N ASN A 261 -16.11 -18.90 18.69
CA ASN A 261 -15.88 -18.73 20.13
C ASN A 261 -15.45 -20.03 20.83
N SER A 262 -14.16 -20.15 21.15
CA SER A 262 -13.67 -21.12 22.12
C SER A 262 -13.32 -20.34 23.39
N PRO A 263 -14.12 -20.42 24.46
CA PRO A 263 -13.79 -19.76 25.71
C PRO A 263 -12.47 -20.33 26.28
N LEU A 264 -11.64 -19.44 26.82
CA LEU A 264 -10.50 -19.79 27.67
C LEU A 264 -10.96 -20.75 28.77
N PRO A 265 -10.26 -21.87 29.04
CA PRO A 265 -10.57 -22.68 30.20
C PRO A 265 -10.29 -21.85 31.46
N THR A 266 -11.37 -21.50 32.16
CA THR A 266 -11.30 -20.98 33.53
C THR A 266 -10.66 -22.04 34.41
N ASN A 267 -9.49 -21.72 34.94
CA ASN A 267 -8.80 -22.52 35.93
C ASN A 267 -9.67 -22.55 37.20
N LYS A 268 -10.45 -23.62 37.39
CA LYS A 268 -11.04 -23.93 38.69
C LYS A 268 -9.98 -24.63 39.52
N LEU A 269 -9.48 -23.91 40.52
CA LEU A 269 -8.95 -24.50 41.73
C LEU A 269 -10.11 -25.22 42.42
N ASP A 270 -10.20 -26.53 42.24
CA ASP A 270 -11.00 -27.37 43.13
C ASP A 270 -10.02 -28.10 44.07
N THR A 271 -10.06 -27.66 45.31
CA THR A 271 -9.55 -28.33 46.52
C THR A 271 -10.03 -29.77 46.61
N TYR A 272 -9.11 -30.71 46.83
CA TYR A 272 -9.15 -31.74 47.89
C TYR A 272 -7.74 -32.33 48.07
#